data_AF-A0A919HV04-F1
#
_entry.id   AF-A0A919HV04-F1
#
_cell.length_a   1.000
_cell.length_b   1.000
_cell.length_c   1.000
_cell.angle_alpha   90.00
_cell.angle_beta   90.00
_cell.angle_gamma   90.00
#
_symmetry.space_group_name_H-M   'P 1'
#
loop_
_entity.id
_entity.type
_entity.pdbx_description
1 polymer ?
#
loop_
_entity_poly.entity_id
_entity_poly.type
_entity_poly.pdbx_seq_one_letter_code
_entity_poly.pdbx_strand_id
1 'polypeptide(L)'
;MWCETSKPDLEQARRFAEAIHARFPGKLLAYNCSPSFNWKKNLDDKTIASFQQQLSDMGYKYQFITLAGIHSMWFNMFDLAHAYAQGEGMRHYVEKVQQPEFAAGPEGYTFVSHQQEVGTGYFDKVTTIIRWHLVGNGADRLDRRRAVLSHARWRDADRACKRTQAG
;
A
#
# COMPACT_ATOMS: atom_id res chain seq x y z
N MET A 1 -15.50 11.08 -19.75
CA MET A 1 -16.86 11.22 -19.20
C MET A 1 -17.18 10.03 -18.31
N TRP A 2 -18.00 10.22 -17.28
CA TRP A 2 -18.45 9.15 -16.39
C TRP A 2 -19.97 9.27 -16.21
N CYS A 3 -20.68 8.14 -16.30
CA CYS A 3 -22.10 8.01 -15.95
C CYS A 3 -22.21 7.01 -14.80
N GLU A 4 -22.86 7.42 -13.70
CA GLU A 4 -23.10 6.54 -12.57
C GLU A 4 -24.19 5.50 -12.92
N THR A 5 -23.99 4.26 -12.46
CA THR A 5 -24.92 3.14 -12.69
C THR A 5 -25.35 2.53 -11.36
N SER A 6 -26.55 1.94 -11.32
CA SER A 6 -27.08 1.27 -10.13
C SER A 6 -26.65 -0.20 -9.99
N LYS A 7 -26.09 -0.78 -11.06
CA LYS A 7 -25.64 -2.18 -11.15
C LYS A 7 -24.39 -2.29 -12.04
N PRO A 8 -23.60 -3.37 -11.89
CA PRO A 8 -22.50 -3.68 -12.80
C PRO A 8 -23.07 -4.34 -14.06
N ASP A 9 -23.45 -3.52 -15.04
CA ASP A 9 -24.11 -3.96 -16.28
C ASP A 9 -23.29 -3.55 -17.52
N LEU A 10 -22.72 -4.54 -18.20
CA LEU A 10 -21.90 -4.34 -19.41
C LEU A 10 -22.73 -3.88 -20.62
N GLU A 11 -23.99 -4.29 -20.71
CA GLU A 11 -24.86 -3.90 -21.82
C GLU A 11 -25.28 -2.43 -21.67
N GLN A 12 -25.58 -1.99 -20.45
CA GLN A 12 -25.78 -0.57 -20.17
C GLN A 12 -24.53 0.25 -20.49
N ALA A 13 -23.34 -0.24 -20.10
CA ALA A 13 -22.07 0.41 -20.37
C ALA A 13 -21.80 0.53 -21.89
N ARG A 14 -22.02 -0.55 -22.65
CA ARG A 14 -21.86 -0.58 -24.10
C ARG A 14 -22.76 0.45 -24.78
N ARG A 15 -24.05 0.48 -24.43
CA ARG A 15 -25.02 1.45 -24.99
C ARG A 15 -24.61 2.89 -24.73
N PHE A 16 -24.11 3.18 -23.53
CA PHE A 16 -23.60 4.52 -23.21
C PHE A 16 -22.36 4.87 -24.05
N ALA A 17 -21.39 3.96 -24.13
CA ALA A 17 -20.17 4.18 -24.89
C ALA A 17 -20.44 4.41 -26.38
N GLU A 18 -21.26 3.56 -27.00
CA GLU A 18 -21.64 3.68 -28.42
C GLU A 18 -22.33 5.02 -28.70
N ALA A 19 -23.27 5.45 -27.85
CA ALA A 19 -23.96 6.72 -28.01
C ALA A 19 -23.00 7.93 -27.93
N ILE A 20 -22.02 7.89 -27.02
CA ILE A 20 -21.01 8.94 -26.91
C ILE A 20 -20.06 8.92 -28.10
N HIS A 21 -19.56 7.74 -28.49
CA HIS A 21 -18.61 7.62 -29.59
C HIS A 21 -19.22 7.93 -30.95
N ALA A 22 -20.53 7.75 -31.15
CA ALA A 22 -21.23 8.17 -32.36
C ALA A 22 -21.20 9.70 -32.58
N ARG A 23 -21.12 10.49 -31.51
CA ARG A 23 -21.02 11.96 -31.56
C ARG A 23 -19.59 12.47 -31.35
N PHE A 24 -18.82 11.75 -30.53
CA PHE A 24 -17.46 12.08 -30.13
C PHE A 24 -16.57 10.84 -30.22
N PRO A 25 -16.17 10.43 -31.43
CA PRO A 25 -15.34 9.25 -31.65
C PRO A 25 -14.07 9.28 -30.79
N GLY A 26 -13.76 8.15 -30.12
CA GLY A 26 -12.56 8.01 -29.28
C GLY A 26 -12.60 8.78 -27.96
N LYS A 27 -13.73 9.39 -27.58
CA LYS A 27 -13.85 10.09 -26.28
C LYS A 27 -13.55 9.13 -25.13
N LEU A 28 -12.60 9.50 -24.26
CA LEU A 28 -12.23 8.71 -23.09
C LEU A 28 -13.39 8.66 -22.07
N LEU A 29 -13.72 7.45 -21.64
CA LEU A 29 -14.75 7.19 -20.64
C LEU A 29 -14.12 6.69 -19.34
N ALA A 30 -14.87 6.85 -18.25
CA ALA A 30 -14.52 6.37 -16.93
C ALA A 30 -15.67 5.57 -16.32
N TYR A 31 -15.36 4.54 -15.53
CA TYR A 31 -16.33 3.64 -14.91
C TYR A 31 -15.99 3.41 -13.44
N ASN A 32 -17.01 3.53 -12.58
CA ASN A 32 -16.90 3.17 -11.17
C ASN A 32 -17.30 1.70 -10.99
N CYS A 33 -16.31 0.84 -10.71
CA CYS A 33 -16.51 -0.53 -10.26
C CYS A 33 -16.96 -0.52 -8.79
N SER A 34 -18.19 -0.08 -8.55
CA SER A 34 -18.67 0.26 -7.22
C SER A 34 -18.69 -0.94 -6.25
N PRO A 35 -18.17 -0.80 -5.02
CA PRO A 35 -18.31 -1.82 -3.98
C PRO A 35 -19.73 -1.88 -3.40
N SER A 36 -20.58 -0.88 -3.67
CA SER A 36 -22.01 -0.93 -3.32
C SER A 36 -22.79 -1.95 -4.16
N PHE A 37 -22.20 -2.44 -5.26
CA PHE A 37 -22.79 -3.53 -6.03
C PHE A 37 -22.60 -4.86 -5.31
N ASN A 38 -23.67 -5.64 -5.22
CA ASN A 38 -23.52 -7.06 -4.89
C ASN A 38 -23.06 -7.81 -6.15
N TRP A 39 -21.75 -7.86 -6.39
CA TRP A 39 -21.14 -8.41 -7.61
C TRP A 39 -21.59 -9.84 -7.90
N LYS A 40 -21.41 -10.78 -6.96
CA LYS A 40 -21.79 -12.19 -7.13
C LYS A 40 -23.30 -12.43 -7.24
N LYS A 41 -24.13 -11.49 -6.76
CA LYS A 41 -25.59 -11.55 -6.98
C LYS A 41 -25.99 -11.16 -8.40
N ASN A 42 -25.22 -10.28 -9.05
CA ASN A 42 -25.55 -9.76 -10.38
C ASN A 42 -24.81 -10.48 -11.51
N LEU A 43 -23.62 -11.03 -11.24
CA LEU A 43 -22.71 -11.57 -12.25
C LEU A 43 -22.10 -12.89 -11.78
N ASP A 44 -21.82 -13.78 -12.74
CA ASP A 44 -21.02 -14.98 -12.52
C ASP A 44 -19.51 -14.66 -12.43
N ASP A 45 -18.72 -15.62 -11.92
CA ASP A 45 -17.29 -15.43 -11.68
C ASP A 45 -16.48 -15.16 -12.97
N LYS A 46 -16.88 -15.72 -14.12
CA LYS A 46 -16.22 -15.49 -15.41
C LYS A 46 -16.47 -14.07 -15.90
N THR A 47 -17.69 -13.58 -15.72
CA THR A 47 -18.06 -12.21 -16.08
C THR A 47 -17.37 -11.20 -15.16
N ILE A 48 -17.31 -11.46 -13.84
CA ILE A 48 -16.56 -10.62 -12.88
C ILE A 48 -15.08 -10.53 -13.28
N ALA A 49 -14.43 -11.67 -13.57
CA ALA A 49 -13.01 -11.72 -13.91
C ALA A 49 -12.66 -10.93 -15.19
N SER A 50 -13.59 -10.85 -16.15
CA SER A 50 -13.38 -10.16 -17.43
C SER A 50 -14.01 -8.76 -17.51
N PHE A 51 -14.73 -8.32 -16.47
CA PHE A 51 -15.55 -7.11 -16.48
C PHE A 51 -14.75 -5.85 -16.86
N GLN A 52 -13.59 -5.65 -16.23
CA GLN A 52 -12.75 -4.47 -16.49
C GLN A 52 -12.13 -4.48 -17.90
N GLN A 53 -11.78 -5.66 -18.41
CA GLN A 53 -11.26 -5.79 -19.78
C GLN A 53 -12.35 -5.43 -20.79
N GLN A 54 -13.56 -5.96 -20.63
CA GLN A 54 -14.69 -5.64 -21.51
C GLN A 54 -15.04 -4.15 -21.47
N LEU A 55 -15.01 -3.51 -20.30
CA LEU A 55 -15.14 -2.05 -20.20
C LEU A 55 -14.02 -1.31 -20.95
N SER A 56 -12.77 -1.77 -20.85
CA SER A 56 -11.65 -1.16 -21.58
C SER A 56 -11.86 -1.22 -23.09
N ASP A 57 -12.37 -2.35 -23.61
CA ASP A 57 -12.65 -2.55 -25.03
C ASP A 57 -13.76 -1.59 -25.53
N MET A 58 -14.68 -1.17 -24.65
CA MET A 58 -15.70 -0.14 -24.91
C MET A 58 -15.18 1.31 -24.76
N GLY A 59 -13.91 1.51 -24.40
CA GLY A 59 -13.31 2.85 -24.24
C GLY A 59 -13.35 3.45 -22.83
N TYR A 60 -13.73 2.66 -21.81
CA TYR A 60 -13.57 3.04 -20.40
C TYR A 60 -12.12 2.87 -19.95
N LYS A 61 -11.32 3.92 -20.18
CA LYS A 61 -9.86 3.91 -19.93
C LYS A 61 -9.46 4.31 -18.53
N TYR A 62 -10.39 4.87 -17.74
CA TYR A 62 -10.18 5.12 -16.32
C TYR A 62 -11.21 4.35 -15.50
N GLN A 63 -10.76 3.31 -14.78
CA GLN A 63 -11.62 2.43 -14.00
C GLN A 63 -11.13 2.43 -12.56
N PHE A 64 -12.06 2.50 -11.61
CA PHE A 64 -11.73 2.64 -10.19
C PHE A 64 -12.79 2.01 -9.29
N ILE A 65 -12.39 1.59 -8.10
CA ILE A 65 -13.28 1.14 -7.03
C ILE A 65 -13.28 2.23 -5.96
N THR A 66 -14.37 2.97 -5.82
CA THR A 66 -14.44 4.18 -4.97
C THR A 66 -14.07 3.92 -3.51
N LEU A 67 -14.57 2.84 -2.91
CA LEU A 67 -14.44 2.57 -1.48
C LEU A 67 -13.51 1.37 -1.17
N ALA A 68 -12.60 0.99 -2.09
CA ALA A 68 -11.69 -0.14 -1.86
C ALA A 68 -10.84 0.04 -0.59
N GLY A 69 -10.30 1.24 -0.37
CA GLY A 69 -9.45 1.53 0.78
C GLY A 69 -10.16 1.37 2.13
N ILE A 70 -11.38 1.89 2.26
CA ILE A 70 -12.12 1.82 3.52
C ILE A 70 -12.63 0.40 3.81
N HIS A 71 -13.08 -0.33 2.78
CA HIS A 71 -13.46 -1.75 2.95
C HIS A 71 -12.26 -2.59 3.37
N SER A 72 -11.10 -2.41 2.72
CA SER A 72 -9.87 -3.11 3.09
C SER A 72 -9.44 -2.78 4.53
N MET A 73 -9.34 -1.49 4.86
CA MET A 73 -8.86 -1.05 6.17
C MET A 73 -9.78 -1.51 7.31
N TRP A 74 -11.09 -1.28 7.18
CA TRP A 74 -12.04 -1.54 8.27
C TRP A 74 -12.28 -3.04 8.46
N PHE A 75 -12.38 -3.81 7.38
CA PHE A 75 -12.57 -5.25 7.48
C PHE A 75 -11.36 -5.93 8.13
N ASN A 76 -10.14 -5.64 7.65
CA ASN A 76 -8.93 -6.27 8.18
C ASN A 76 -8.68 -5.87 9.64
N MET A 77 -8.96 -4.62 10.02
CA MET A 77 -8.87 -4.20 11.42
C MET A 77 -9.93 -4.88 12.29
N PHE A 78 -11.16 -5.03 11.80
CA PHE A 78 -12.21 -5.76 12.52
C PHE A 78 -11.81 -7.23 12.74
N ASP A 79 -11.36 -7.92 11.70
CA ASP A 79 -10.95 -9.34 11.76
C ASP A 79 -9.79 -9.56 12.75
N LEU A 80 -8.78 -8.67 12.73
CA LEU A 80 -7.69 -8.70 13.70
C LEU A 80 -8.18 -8.42 15.12
N ALA A 81 -8.90 -7.31 15.33
CA ALA A 81 -9.33 -6.89 16.67
C ALA A 81 -10.27 -7.91 17.32
N HIS A 82 -11.20 -8.46 16.53
CA HIS A 82 -12.16 -9.44 17.01
C HIS A 82 -11.46 -10.71 17.49
N ALA A 83 -10.50 -11.25 16.73
CA ALA A 83 -9.73 -12.42 17.15
C ALA A 83 -8.81 -12.09 18.34
N TYR A 84 -8.09 -10.97 18.27
CA TYR A 84 -7.17 -10.54 19.32
C TYR A 84 -7.85 -10.39 20.70
N ALA A 85 -9.08 -9.90 20.72
CA ALA A 85 -9.86 -9.71 21.94
C ALA A 85 -10.35 -11.02 22.60
N GLN A 86 -10.34 -12.14 21.89
CA GLN A 86 -10.83 -13.44 22.39
C GLN A 86 -9.76 -14.26 23.14
N GLY A 87 -8.52 -13.77 23.21
CA GLY A 87 -7.37 -14.49 23.77
C GLY A 87 -6.31 -14.77 22.71
N GLU A 88 -5.16 -15.29 23.13
CA GLU A 88 -4.05 -15.65 22.22
C GLU A 88 -3.64 -14.50 21.27
N GLY A 89 -3.77 -13.25 21.71
CA GLY A 89 -3.69 -12.08 20.82
C GLY A 89 -2.41 -12.01 19.99
N MET A 90 -1.25 -12.36 20.57
CA MET A 90 0.00 -12.40 19.81
C MET A 90 0.00 -13.47 18.71
N ARG A 91 -0.64 -14.63 18.92
CA ARG A 91 -0.80 -15.63 17.87
C ARG A 91 -1.61 -15.06 16.71
N HIS A 92 -2.74 -14.40 17.01
CA HIS A 92 -3.57 -13.78 15.99
C HIS A 92 -2.88 -12.64 15.23
N TYR A 93 -2.07 -11.83 15.91
CA TYR A 93 -1.23 -10.82 15.25
C TYR A 93 -0.21 -11.47 14.30
N VAL A 94 0.48 -12.52 14.76
CA VAL A 94 1.48 -13.24 13.94
C VAL A 94 0.83 -13.86 12.70
N GLU A 95 -0.32 -14.52 12.87
CA GLU A 95 -1.03 -15.20 11.77
C GLU A 95 -1.68 -14.26 10.77
N LYS A 96 -2.32 -13.17 11.23
CA LYS A 96 -3.11 -12.28 10.37
C LYS A 96 -2.31 -11.11 9.80
N VAL A 97 -1.19 -10.74 10.41
CA VAL A 97 -0.37 -9.58 10.00
C VAL A 97 1.05 -10.01 9.68
N GLN A 98 1.83 -10.44 10.68
CA GLN A 98 3.28 -10.55 10.53
C GLN A 98 3.73 -11.61 9.51
N GLN A 99 3.18 -12.83 9.57
CA GLN A 99 3.53 -13.90 8.63
C GLN A 99 3.06 -13.57 7.19
N PRO A 100 1.84 -13.04 6.97
CA PRO A 100 1.46 -12.50 5.67
C PRO A 100 2.39 -11.41 5.14
N GLU A 101 2.84 -10.47 5.99
CA GLU A 101 3.82 -9.45 5.59
C GLU A 101 5.15 -10.06 5.14
N PHE A 102 5.67 -11.06 5.86
CA PHE A 102 6.89 -11.77 5.47
C PHE A 102 6.72 -12.56 4.17
N ALA A 103 5.57 -13.24 4.01
CA ALA A 103 5.26 -14.01 2.81
C ALA A 103 5.08 -13.12 1.57
N ALA A 104 4.61 -11.89 1.74
CA ALA A 104 4.49 -10.89 0.67
C ALA A 104 5.83 -10.21 0.31
N GLY A 105 6.87 -10.38 1.14
CA GLY A 105 8.21 -9.80 0.90
C GLY A 105 8.78 -10.13 -0.48
N PRO A 106 8.82 -11.41 -0.91
CA PRO A 106 9.24 -11.81 -2.26
C PRO A 106 8.41 -11.20 -3.40
N GLU A 107 7.18 -10.77 -3.15
CA GLU A 107 6.30 -10.09 -4.12
C GLU A 107 6.53 -8.57 -4.18
N GLY A 108 7.44 -8.04 -3.35
CA GLY A 108 7.81 -6.63 -3.32
C GLY A 108 7.21 -5.82 -2.17
N TYR A 109 6.59 -6.47 -1.17
CA TYR A 109 6.13 -5.78 0.03
C TYR A 109 7.31 -5.42 0.95
N THR A 110 7.49 -4.13 1.25
CA THR A 110 8.68 -3.60 1.95
C THR A 110 8.44 -3.17 3.40
N PHE A 111 7.17 -3.03 3.81
CA PHE A 111 6.81 -2.44 5.10
C PHE A 111 7.12 -3.35 6.31
N VAL A 112 7.50 -4.61 6.09
CA VAL A 112 8.13 -5.47 7.10
C VAL A 112 9.25 -4.71 7.84
N SER A 113 10.02 -3.91 7.10
CA SER A 113 11.00 -2.98 7.65
C SER A 113 10.39 -1.58 7.83
N HIS A 114 9.42 -1.45 8.72
CA HIS A 114 8.62 -0.22 8.90
C HIS A 114 9.47 1.06 9.10
N GLN A 115 10.64 0.97 9.75
CA GLN A 115 11.54 2.11 9.95
C GLN A 115 12.09 2.68 8.62
N GLN A 116 12.47 1.83 7.67
CA GLN A 116 12.98 2.33 6.38
C GLN A 116 11.85 2.96 5.56
N GLU A 117 10.65 2.39 5.62
CA GLU A 117 9.50 2.84 4.81
C GLU A 117 9.05 4.25 5.22
N VAL A 118 9.10 4.55 6.53
CA VAL A 118 8.78 5.89 7.06
C VAL A 118 9.94 6.88 6.93
N GLY A 119 11.02 6.50 6.25
CA GLY A 119 12.12 7.39 5.89
C GLY A 119 13.16 7.59 6.98
N THR A 120 13.26 6.72 8.00
CA THR A 120 14.30 6.85 9.05
C THR A 120 15.69 6.93 8.42
N GLY A 121 15.99 6.08 7.43
CA GLY A 121 17.26 6.12 6.70
C GLY A 121 17.47 7.38 5.84
N TYR A 122 16.39 8.05 5.40
CA TYR A 122 16.48 9.34 4.72
C TYR A 122 16.89 10.44 5.71
N PHE A 123 16.23 10.52 6.86
CA PHE A 123 16.56 11.51 7.90
C PHE A 123 17.93 11.26 8.54
N ASP A 124 18.40 10.02 8.60
CA ASP A 124 19.77 9.70 9.01
C ASP A 124 20.81 10.32 8.06
N LYS A 125 20.56 10.28 6.75
CA LYS A 125 21.43 10.92 5.73
C LYS A 125 21.40 12.45 5.86
N VAL A 126 20.22 13.04 6.01
CA VAL A 126 20.06 14.48 6.23
C VAL A 126 20.84 14.92 7.47
N THR A 127 20.66 14.22 8.59
CA THR A 127 21.37 14.50 9.84
C THR A 127 22.88 14.36 9.68
N THR A 128 23.33 13.35 8.96
CA THR A 128 24.74 13.12 8.66
C THR A 128 25.32 14.31 7.90
N ILE A 129 24.68 14.75 6.82
CA ILE A 129 25.13 15.90 6.00
C ILE A 129 25.22 17.18 6.86
N ILE A 130 24.20 17.46 7.66
CA ILE A 130 24.17 18.63 8.56
C ILE A 130 25.34 18.57 9.55
N ARG A 131 25.58 17.42 10.20
CA ARG A 131 26.68 17.25 11.15
C ARG A 131 28.04 17.43 10.49
N TRP A 132 28.25 16.89 9.29
CA TRP A 132 29.50 17.07 8.56
C TRP A 132 29.76 18.54 8.23
N HIS A 133 28.73 19.32 7.87
CA HIS A 133 28.86 20.76 7.65
C HIS A 133 29.18 21.55 8.93
N LEU A 134 28.52 21.21 10.05
CA LEU A 134 28.76 21.87 11.34
C LEU A 134 30.15 21.55 11.91
N VAL A 135 30.64 20.33 11.75
CA VAL A 135 32.00 19.93 12.18
C VAL A 135 33.07 20.46 11.23
N GLY A 136 32.76 20.57 9.93
CA GLY A 136 33.67 21.08 8.90
C GLY A 136 33.98 22.57 9.00
N ASN A 137 33.11 23.36 9.61
CA ASN A 137 33.24 24.83 9.68
C ASN A 137 33.64 25.39 11.06
N GLY A 138 33.98 24.57 12.06
CA GLY A 138 34.32 25.14 13.37
C GLY A 138 34.70 24.24 14.53
N ALA A 139 35.20 23.01 14.34
CA ALA A 139 35.68 22.20 15.47
C ALA A 139 37.03 21.53 15.20
N ASP A 140 37.99 21.99 15.99
CA ASP A 140 39.40 21.63 16.10
C ASP A 140 39.66 20.11 16.18
N ARG A 141 40.88 19.70 15.82
CA ARG A 141 41.37 18.30 15.63
C ARG A 141 41.13 17.33 16.79
N LEU A 142 40.68 17.79 17.96
CA LEU A 142 40.44 16.98 19.16
C LEU A 142 39.10 16.22 19.17
N ASP A 143 38.07 16.67 18.45
CA ASP A 143 36.74 16.02 18.52
C ASP A 143 36.58 14.78 17.62
N ARG A 144 37.47 14.61 16.63
CA ARG A 144 37.44 13.44 15.73
C ARG A 144 37.62 12.10 16.44
N ARG A 145 38.28 12.06 17.61
CA ARG A 145 38.42 10.82 18.40
C ARG A 145 37.17 10.48 19.22
N ARG A 146 36.38 11.47 19.66
CA ARG A 146 35.15 11.23 20.45
C ARG A 146 33.97 10.84 19.58
N ALA A 147 33.81 11.45 18.41
CA ALA A 147 32.70 11.14 17.49
C ALA A 147 32.79 9.71 16.90
N VAL A 148 33.99 9.20 16.63
CA VAL A 148 34.20 7.83 16.13
C VAL A 148 33.84 6.79 17.21
N LEU A 149 34.13 7.07 18.48
CA LEU A 149 33.84 6.17 19.60
C LEU A 149 32.35 6.09 19.94
N SER A 150 31.58 7.18 19.76
CA SER A 150 30.13 7.15 19.98
C SER A 150 29.39 6.44 18.84
N HIS A 151 29.82 6.61 17.59
CA HIS A 151 29.24 5.91 16.44
C HIS A 151 29.46 4.39 16.48
N ALA A 152 30.59 3.92 17.01
CA ALA A 152 30.84 2.49 17.20
C ALA A 152 29.84 1.88 18.20
N ARG A 153 29.61 2.52 19.35
CA ARG A 153 28.69 2.03 20.40
C ARG A 153 27.23 1.95 19.94
N TRP A 154 26.77 2.90 19.13
CA TRP A 154 25.40 2.89 18.59
C TRP A 154 25.20 1.80 17.52
N ARG A 155 26.20 1.55 16.66
CA ARG A 155 26.15 0.46 15.67
C ARG A 155 26.18 -0.92 16.31
N ASP A 156 26.87 -1.08 17.44
CA ASP A 156 26.90 -2.34 18.18
C ASP A 156 25.58 -2.61 18.91
N ALA A 157 24.93 -1.57 19.45
CA ALA A 157 23.60 -1.67 20.06
C ALA A 157 22.52 -2.03 19.02
N ASP A 158 22.54 -1.42 17.82
CA ASP A 158 21.58 -1.71 16.75
C ASP A 158 21.78 -3.12 16.15
N ARG A 159 23.03 -3.60 16.03
CA ARG A 159 23.31 -5.00 15.65
C ARG A 159 22.87 -6.00 16.72
N ALA A 160 23.02 -5.68 18.00
CA ALA A 160 22.57 -6.54 19.09
C ALA A 160 21.03 -6.68 19.08
N CYS A 161 20.31 -5.58 18.86
CA CYS A 161 18.85 -5.58 18.75
C CYS A 161 18.33 -6.38 17.54
N LYS A 162 19.02 -6.27 16.39
CA LYS A 162 18.68 -7.05 15.18
C LYS A 162 18.98 -8.54 15.30
N ARG A 163 20.00 -8.94 16.07
CA ARG A 163 20.31 -10.37 16.34
C ARG A 163 19.28 -11.04 17.25
N THR A 164 18.66 -10.30 18.16
CA THR A 164 17.60 -10.82 19.03
C THR A 164 16.23 -10.96 18.34
N GLN A 165 16.03 -10.35 17.17
CA GLN A 165 14.78 -10.42 16.39
C GLN A 165 14.81 -11.46 15.27
N ALA A 166 15.97 -12.05 14.98
CA ALA A 166 16.18 -13.05 13.91
C ALA A 166 16.32 -14.49 14.44
N GLY A 167 15.86 -14.74 15.67
CA GLY A 167 15.83 -16.07 16.31
C GLY A 167 14.43 -16.64 16.32
#